data_AF-A0A7L7VXV6-F1
#
_entry.id   AF-A0A7L7VXV6-F1
#
_cell.length_a   1.000
_cell.length_b   1.000
_cell.length_c   1.000
_cell.angle_alpha   90.00
_cell.angle_beta   90.00
_cell.angle_gamma   90.00
#
_symmetry.space_group_name_H-M   'P 1'
#
loop_
_entity.id
_entity.type
_entity.pdbx_description
1 polymer ?
#
loop_
_entity_poly.entity_id
_entity_poly.type
_entity_poly.pdbx_seq_one_letter_code
_entity_poly.pdbx_strand_id
1 'polypeptide(L)'
;MTLGDAAVAATDPRAPAFGYAQRRTWVFFAWWYGAVIAIPGATDAGLSGLLGQDPERGIVTMALGAAISALGWLVTLGVRFTRRPPKPASDIPRVEQAIRINPRVVKFAVVGSFVIAAGLLLLAPSSRSPETIPIIGVIAAAQLAIAGGVAYSGWLLKNSGELYSRWLERRIQP
;
A
#
# COMPACT_ATOMS: atom_id res chain seq x y z
N MET A 1 -4.77 -1.97 -28.44
CA MET A 1 -3.66 -1.03 -28.25
C MET A 1 -2.87 -1.04 -29.53
N THR A 2 -2.98 0.02 -30.33
CA THR A 2 -2.32 0.14 -31.64
C THR A 2 -0.93 0.79 -31.48
N LEU A 3 -0.06 0.62 -32.47
CA LEU A 3 1.27 1.27 -32.49
C LEU A 3 1.20 2.80 -32.38
N GLY A 4 0.09 3.41 -32.81
CA GLY A 4 -0.17 4.84 -32.65
C GLY A 4 -0.37 5.26 -31.19
N ASP A 5 -1.04 4.43 -30.37
CA ASP A 5 -1.34 4.74 -28.96
C ASP A 5 -0.05 4.79 -28.11
N ALA A 6 0.94 3.95 -28.43
CA ALA A 6 2.23 3.93 -27.74
C ALA A 6 3.12 5.13 -28.12
N ALA A 7 3.04 5.61 -29.38
CA ALA A 7 3.77 6.79 -29.84
C ALA A 7 3.20 8.09 -29.26
N VAL A 8 1.88 8.17 -29.08
CA VAL A 8 1.22 9.31 -28.41
C VAL A 8 1.52 9.33 -26.91
N ALA A 9 1.54 8.17 -26.23
CA ALA A 9 1.97 8.10 -24.83
C ALA A 9 3.44 8.51 -24.63
N ALA A 10 4.31 8.25 -25.61
CA ALA A 10 5.72 8.66 -25.58
C ALA A 10 5.95 10.18 -25.75
N THR A 11 4.93 10.93 -26.18
CA THR A 11 5.01 12.39 -26.43
C THR A 11 4.27 13.24 -25.39
N ASP A 12 3.52 12.64 -24.46
CA ASP A 12 2.87 13.37 -23.37
C ASP A 12 3.93 13.91 -22.39
N PRO A 13 3.96 15.23 -22.11
CA PRO A 13 4.95 15.83 -21.20
C PRO A 13 4.87 15.30 -19.77
N ARG A 14 3.79 14.63 -19.38
CA ARG A 14 3.57 14.03 -18.04
C ARG A 14 4.12 12.61 -17.93
N ALA A 15 4.43 11.95 -19.05
CA ALA A 15 4.90 10.55 -19.06
C ALA A 15 6.13 10.30 -18.16
N PRO A 16 7.15 11.19 -18.09
CA PRO A 16 8.29 11.01 -17.21
C PRO A 16 7.91 11.09 -15.72
N ALA A 17 7.01 12.01 -15.36
CA ALA A 17 6.53 12.17 -13.99
C ALA A 17 5.72 10.95 -13.52
N PHE A 18 4.84 10.43 -14.37
CA PHE A 18 4.13 9.19 -14.07
C PHE A 18 5.06 7.99 -13.98
N GLY A 19 6.08 7.89 -14.84
CA GLY A 19 7.11 6.85 -14.76
C GLY A 19 7.88 6.90 -13.44
N TYR A 20 8.20 8.10 -12.96
CA TYR A 20 8.80 8.30 -11.63
C TYR A 20 7.89 7.82 -10.50
N ALA A 21 6.61 8.20 -10.53
CA ALA A 21 5.63 7.77 -9.54
C ALA A 21 5.42 6.25 -9.56
N GLN A 22 5.33 5.63 -10.74
CA GLN A 22 5.23 4.16 -10.89
C GLN A 22 6.43 3.44 -10.28
N ARG A 23 7.67 3.94 -10.52
CA ARG A 23 8.87 3.39 -9.88
C ARG A 23 8.77 3.47 -8.35
N ARG A 24 8.34 4.61 -7.79
CA ARG A 24 8.16 4.77 -6.34
C ARG A 24 7.06 3.87 -5.79
N THR A 25 5.97 3.69 -6.53
CA THR A 25 4.87 2.80 -6.18
C THR A 25 5.35 1.35 -6.15
N TRP A 26 6.14 0.90 -7.13
CA TRP A 26 6.76 -0.43 -7.12
C TRP A 26 7.70 -0.62 -5.93
N VAL A 27 8.58 0.35 -5.68
CA VAL A 27 9.49 0.34 -4.53
C VAL A 27 8.73 0.22 -3.22
N PHE A 28 7.59 0.91 -3.12
CA PHE A 28 6.72 0.85 -1.95
C PHE A 28 6.05 -0.52 -1.80
N PHE A 29 5.38 -1.02 -2.83
CA PHE A 29 4.63 -2.27 -2.74
C PHE A 29 5.51 -3.48 -2.48
N ALA A 30 6.76 -3.46 -2.95
CA ALA A 30 7.69 -4.55 -2.73
C ALA A 30 7.85 -4.91 -1.24
N TRP A 31 7.93 -3.92 -0.34
CA TRP A 31 7.97 -4.19 1.12
C TRP A 31 6.58 -4.13 1.76
N TRP A 32 5.67 -3.30 1.25
CA TRP A 32 4.34 -3.12 1.84
C TRP A 32 3.52 -4.41 1.89
N TYR A 33 3.67 -5.32 0.92
CA TYR A 33 2.95 -6.61 0.96
C TYR A 33 3.28 -7.44 2.21
N GLY A 34 4.54 -7.44 2.64
CA GLY A 34 4.91 -8.07 3.92
C GLY A 34 4.35 -7.30 5.12
N ALA A 35 4.37 -5.97 5.06
CA ALA A 35 3.79 -5.13 6.11
C ALA A 35 2.27 -5.35 6.29
N VAL A 36 1.53 -5.62 5.21
CA VAL A 36 0.10 -5.97 5.27
C VAL A 36 -0.17 -7.27 6.03
N ILE A 37 0.81 -8.18 6.14
CA ILE A 37 0.75 -9.38 6.99
C ILE A 37 1.22 -9.05 8.41
N ALA A 38 2.30 -8.25 8.52
CA ALA A 38 2.90 -7.92 9.80
C ALA A 38 1.98 -7.10 10.70
N ILE A 39 1.24 -6.14 10.14
CA ILE A 39 0.36 -5.23 10.88
C ILE A 39 -0.79 -5.98 11.57
N PRO A 40 -1.56 -6.86 10.89
CA PRO A 40 -2.54 -7.71 11.54
C PRO A 40 -1.93 -8.65 12.58
N GLY A 41 -0.78 -9.27 12.31
CA GLY A 41 -0.10 -10.12 13.29
C GLY A 41 0.29 -9.35 14.57
N ALA A 42 0.82 -8.14 14.43
CA ALA A 42 1.12 -7.26 15.55
C ALA A 42 -0.15 -6.86 16.33
N THR A 43 -1.25 -6.65 15.62
CA THR A 43 -2.56 -6.34 16.22
C THR A 43 -3.09 -7.54 17.01
N ASP A 44 -3.02 -8.76 16.46
CA ASP A 44 -3.39 -10.00 17.16
C ASP A 44 -2.56 -10.18 18.43
N ALA A 45 -1.22 -10.10 18.30
CA ALA A 45 -0.31 -10.28 19.44
C ALA A 45 -0.58 -9.26 20.56
N GLY A 46 -0.76 -7.99 20.18
CA GLY A 46 -1.03 -6.91 21.13
C GLY A 46 -2.37 -7.08 21.85
N LEU A 47 -3.44 -7.37 21.10
CA LEU A 47 -4.77 -7.56 21.68
C LEU A 47 -4.84 -8.83 22.54
N SER A 48 -4.31 -9.95 22.06
CA SER A 48 -4.26 -11.20 22.83
C SER A 48 -3.46 -11.02 24.13
N GLY A 49 -2.29 -10.38 24.06
CA GLY A 49 -1.46 -10.11 25.23
C GLY A 49 -2.16 -9.21 26.26
N LEU A 50 -2.86 -8.16 25.81
CA LEU A 50 -3.64 -7.27 26.70
C LEU A 50 -4.82 -7.98 27.38
N LEU A 51 -5.36 -9.02 26.74
CA LEU A 51 -6.50 -9.79 27.24
C LEU A 51 -6.08 -11.05 28.02
N GLY A 52 -4.78 -11.24 28.27
CA GLY A 52 -4.24 -12.41 28.96
C GLY A 52 -4.36 -13.72 28.16
N GLN A 53 -4.57 -13.62 26.85
CA GLN A 53 -4.62 -14.74 25.91
C GLN A 53 -3.23 -15.03 25.35
N ASP A 54 -3.07 -16.17 24.68
CA ASP A 54 -1.84 -16.55 24.02
C ASP A 54 -1.54 -15.65 22.80
N PRO A 55 -0.44 -14.88 22.80
CA PRO A 55 -0.06 -14.01 21.68
C PRO A 55 0.78 -14.72 20.60
N GLU A 56 1.15 -16.00 20.79
CA GLU A 56 2.12 -16.71 19.94
C GLU A 56 1.74 -16.65 18.45
N ARG A 57 0.48 -16.91 18.13
CA ARG A 57 -0.04 -16.83 16.74
C ARG A 57 0.22 -15.46 16.10
N GLY A 58 -0.06 -14.39 16.84
CA GLY A 58 0.13 -13.02 16.36
C GLY A 58 1.60 -12.71 16.16
N ILE A 59 2.46 -13.13 17.09
CA ILE A 59 3.91 -12.93 17.04
C ILE A 59 4.51 -13.65 15.82
N VAL A 60 4.14 -14.91 15.59
CA VAL A 60 4.61 -15.69 14.44
C VAL A 60 4.19 -15.02 13.13
N THR A 61 2.93 -14.59 13.04
CA THR A 61 2.41 -13.91 11.85
C THR A 61 3.12 -12.57 11.61
N MET A 62 3.34 -11.80 12.67
CA MET A 62 4.07 -10.54 12.64
C MET A 62 5.51 -10.75 12.13
N ALA A 63 6.22 -11.73 12.68
CA ALA A 63 7.59 -12.03 12.33
C ALA A 63 7.72 -12.48 10.86
N LEU A 64 6.81 -13.33 10.39
CA LEU A 64 6.77 -13.75 8.98
C LEU A 64 6.54 -12.55 8.05
N GLY A 65 5.54 -11.71 8.35
CA GLY A 65 5.26 -10.51 7.56
C GLY A 65 6.43 -9.54 7.55
N ALA A 66 7.10 -9.35 8.68
CA ALA A 66 8.28 -8.51 8.81
C ALA A 66 9.46 -9.05 7.98
N ALA A 67 9.69 -10.36 7.98
CA ALA A 67 10.72 -11.00 7.16
C ALA A 67 10.44 -10.81 5.66
N ILE A 68 9.20 -11.02 5.21
CA ILE A 68 8.78 -10.79 3.82
C ILE A 68 8.96 -9.30 3.45
N SER A 69 8.57 -8.39 4.34
CA SER A 69 8.72 -6.94 4.14
C SER A 69 10.19 -6.55 3.99
N ALA A 70 11.07 -7.10 4.84
CA ALA A 70 12.50 -6.88 4.77
C ALA A 70 13.10 -7.40 3.45
N LEU A 71 12.72 -8.62 3.03
CA LEU A 71 13.13 -9.18 1.72
C LEU A 71 12.67 -8.29 0.57
N GLY A 72 11.41 -7.88 0.59
CA GLY A 72 10.85 -6.95 -0.39
C GLY A 72 11.61 -5.63 -0.45
N TRP A 73 11.97 -5.07 0.71
CA TRP A 73 12.81 -3.88 0.79
C TRP A 73 14.19 -4.12 0.16
N LEU A 74 14.85 -5.24 0.49
CA LEU A 74 16.18 -5.61 -0.01
C LEU A 74 16.21 -5.75 -1.55
N VAL A 75 15.21 -6.42 -2.13
CA VAL A 75 15.09 -6.59 -3.59
C VAL A 75 15.00 -5.23 -4.32
N THR A 76 14.52 -4.20 -3.64
CA THR A 76 14.39 -2.85 -4.21
C THR A 76 15.59 -1.94 -3.98
N LEU A 77 16.66 -2.39 -3.31
CA LEU A 77 17.86 -1.59 -3.03
C LEU A 77 18.42 -0.89 -4.27
N GLY A 78 18.63 -1.64 -5.36
CA GLY A 78 19.16 -1.09 -6.61
C GLY A 78 18.27 0.01 -7.19
N VAL A 79 16.95 -0.18 -7.14
CA VAL A 79 15.97 0.79 -7.66
C VAL A 79 15.78 1.97 -6.71
N ARG A 80 15.96 1.82 -5.39
CA ARG A 80 15.89 2.92 -4.41
C ARG A 80 17.04 3.90 -4.59
N PHE A 81 18.25 3.36 -4.75
CA PHE A 81 19.47 4.16 -4.74
C PHE A 81 20.01 4.49 -6.14
N THR A 82 19.45 3.91 -7.21
CA THR A 82 19.89 4.27 -8.56
C THR A 82 19.59 5.72 -8.91
N ARG A 83 20.58 6.36 -9.54
CA ARG A 83 20.48 7.72 -10.10
C ARG A 83 19.90 7.72 -11.52
N ARG A 84 19.69 6.55 -12.13
CA ARG A 84 19.18 6.45 -13.50
C ARG A 84 17.78 7.08 -13.59
N PRO A 85 17.49 7.79 -14.69
CA PRO A 85 16.17 8.35 -14.92
C PRO A 85 15.11 7.23 -14.98
N PRO A 86 13.90 7.46 -14.43
CA PRO A 86 12.81 6.51 -14.55
C PRO A 86 12.40 6.36 -16.02
N LYS A 87 11.96 5.16 -16.40
CA LYS A 87 11.34 4.93 -17.71
C LYS A 87 10.02 5.71 -17.76
N PRO A 88 9.72 6.46 -18.85
CA PRO A 88 8.42 7.10 -19.02
C PRO A 88 7.28 6.09 -18.96
N ALA A 89 6.12 6.51 -18.43
CA ALA A 89 4.94 5.66 -18.42
C ALA A 89 4.44 5.43 -19.86
N SER A 90 4.20 4.17 -20.22
CA SER A 90 3.72 3.78 -21.55
C SER A 90 2.19 3.75 -21.68
N ASP A 91 1.46 3.82 -20.56
CA ASP A 91 0.00 3.74 -20.50
C ASP A 91 -0.54 4.80 -19.54
N ILE A 92 -0.64 6.02 -20.07
CA ILE A 92 -1.14 7.20 -19.34
C ILE A 92 -2.64 7.08 -19.02
N PRO A 93 -3.51 6.62 -19.95
CA PRO A 93 -4.93 6.44 -19.65
C PRO A 93 -5.17 5.55 -18.42
N ARG A 94 -4.41 4.46 -18.28
CA ARG A 94 -4.51 3.60 -17.09
C ARG A 94 -4.09 4.30 -15.80
N VAL A 95 -3.05 5.14 -15.85
CA VAL A 95 -2.61 5.92 -14.68
C VAL A 95 -3.68 6.95 -14.27
N GLU A 96 -4.26 7.65 -15.23
CA GLU A 96 -5.35 8.61 -14.98
C GLU A 96 -6.60 7.91 -14.43
N GLN A 97 -6.93 6.74 -14.96
CA GLN A 97 -8.00 5.90 -14.42
C GLN A 97 -7.72 5.52 -12.97
N ALA A 98 -6.50 5.10 -12.63
CA ALA A 98 -6.13 4.76 -11.26
C ALA A 98 -6.26 5.97 -10.31
N ILE A 99 -5.81 7.17 -10.73
CA ILE A 99 -5.97 8.41 -9.96
C ILE A 99 -7.45 8.70 -9.67
N ARG A 100 -8.34 8.42 -10.63
CA ARG A 100 -9.78 8.66 -10.49
C ARG A 100 -10.48 7.62 -9.60
N ILE A 101 -10.08 6.36 -9.68
CA ILE A 101 -10.74 5.23 -9.00
C ILE A 101 -10.23 5.06 -7.56
N ASN A 102 -8.92 5.21 -7.33
CA ASN A 102 -8.30 4.92 -6.03
C ASN A 102 -8.97 5.62 -4.83
N PRO A 103 -9.34 6.91 -4.88
CA PRO A 103 -10.00 7.56 -3.75
C PRO A 103 -11.33 6.90 -3.36
N ARG A 104 -12.10 6.43 -4.35
CA ARG A 104 -13.36 5.71 -4.10
C ARG A 104 -13.08 4.35 -3.49
N VAL A 105 -12.10 3.61 -4.03
CA VAL A 105 -11.70 2.30 -3.51
C VAL A 105 -11.24 2.42 -2.05
N VAL A 106 -10.40 3.39 -1.72
CA VAL A 106 -9.97 3.65 -0.34
C VAL A 106 -11.18 3.96 0.55
N LYS A 107 -12.08 4.85 0.11
CA LYS A 107 -13.28 5.19 0.87
C LYS A 107 -14.15 3.96 1.15
N PHE A 108 -14.44 3.16 0.13
CA PHE A 108 -15.26 1.95 0.28
C PHE A 108 -14.56 0.88 1.12
N ALA A 109 -13.25 0.72 1.00
CA ALA A 109 -12.48 -0.21 1.83
C ALA A 109 -12.54 0.21 3.31
N VAL A 110 -12.30 1.49 3.62
CA VAL A 110 -12.36 2.01 5.00
C VAL A 110 -13.78 1.88 5.57
N VAL A 111 -14.80 2.35 4.84
CA VAL A 111 -16.20 2.25 5.29
C VAL A 111 -16.62 0.79 5.46
N GLY A 112 -16.30 -0.07 4.49
CA GLY A 112 -16.57 -1.50 4.57
C GLY A 112 -15.90 -2.16 5.78
N SER A 113 -14.66 -1.76 6.11
CA SER A 113 -13.96 -2.24 7.30
C SER A 113 -14.71 -1.89 8.58
N PHE A 114 -15.17 -0.65 8.71
CA PHE A 114 -15.96 -0.20 9.85
C PHE A 114 -17.30 -0.93 9.94
N VAL A 115 -17.99 -1.11 8.81
CA VAL A 115 -19.27 -1.84 8.78
C VAL A 115 -19.09 -3.31 9.16
N ILE A 116 -18.05 -3.97 8.65
CA ILE A 116 -17.73 -5.36 9.01
C ILE A 116 -17.39 -5.45 10.50
N ALA A 117 -16.50 -4.59 11.01
CA ALA A 117 -16.12 -4.61 12.42
C ALA A 117 -17.32 -4.31 13.34
N ALA A 118 -18.13 -3.30 13.03
CA ALA A 118 -19.33 -2.97 13.79
C ALA A 118 -20.38 -4.09 13.70
N GLY A 119 -20.58 -4.69 12.53
CA GLY A 119 -21.47 -5.83 12.34
C GLY A 119 -21.04 -7.03 13.18
N LEU A 120 -19.75 -7.37 13.17
CA LEU A 120 -19.21 -8.44 14.00
C LEU A 120 -19.39 -8.15 15.51
N LEU A 121 -19.15 -6.91 15.94
CA LEU A 121 -19.34 -6.51 17.34
C LEU A 121 -20.82 -6.53 17.77
N LEU A 122 -21.72 -6.03 16.94
CA LEU A 122 -23.13 -5.83 17.31
C LEU A 122 -24.01 -7.06 17.09
N LEU A 123 -23.70 -7.90 16.10
CA LEU A 123 -24.58 -8.98 15.63
C LEU A 123 -24.12 -10.38 16.05
N ALA A 124 -22.86 -10.59 16.42
CA ALA A 124 -22.40 -11.92 16.84
C ALA A 124 -22.66 -12.12 18.35
N PRO A 125 -23.45 -13.11 18.78
CA PRO A 125 -23.72 -13.35 20.21
C PRO A 125 -22.45 -13.64 21.03
N SER A 126 -21.43 -14.20 20.37
CA SER A 126 -20.12 -14.49 20.92
C SER A 126 -19.15 -13.30 20.92
N SER A 127 -19.43 -12.18 20.23
CA SER A 127 -18.52 -11.02 20.16
C SER A 127 -18.32 -10.30 21.49
N ARG A 128 -19.18 -10.56 22.47
CA ARG A 128 -19.04 -10.05 23.84
C ARG A 128 -18.01 -10.85 24.64
N SER A 129 -17.50 -11.97 24.12
CA SER A 129 -16.37 -12.66 24.73
C SER A 129 -15.06 -11.93 24.39
N PRO A 130 -14.15 -11.77 25.37
CA PRO A 130 -12.82 -11.20 25.13
C PRO A 130 -12.05 -11.91 24.00
N GLU A 131 -12.33 -13.18 23.75
CA GLU A 131 -11.69 -14.02 22.72
C GLU A 131 -11.96 -13.55 21.28
N THR A 132 -13.04 -12.78 21.05
CA THR A 132 -13.40 -12.32 19.70
C THR A 132 -12.72 -11.00 19.32
N ILE A 133 -12.25 -10.23 20.30
CA ILE A 133 -11.65 -8.90 20.09
C ILE A 133 -10.38 -8.96 19.22
N PRO A 134 -9.42 -9.89 19.44
CA PRO A 134 -8.24 -10.01 18.58
C PRO A 134 -8.60 -10.30 17.12
N ILE A 135 -9.59 -11.16 16.88
CA ILE A 135 -10.05 -11.52 15.52
C ILE A 135 -10.60 -10.28 14.79
N ILE A 136 -11.43 -9.49 15.45
CA ILE A 136 -11.99 -8.25 14.87
C ILE A 136 -10.87 -7.25 14.59
N GLY A 137 -9.92 -7.11 15.52
CA GLY A 137 -8.74 -6.27 15.36
C GLY A 137 -7.90 -6.66 14.15
N VAL A 138 -7.63 -7.95 13.95
CA VAL A 138 -6.90 -8.50 12.81
C VAL A 138 -7.58 -8.14 11.48
N ILE A 139 -8.89 -8.36 11.38
CA ILE A 139 -9.66 -8.08 10.15
C ILE A 139 -9.62 -6.57 9.85
N ALA A 140 -9.87 -5.74 10.86
CA ALA A 140 -9.85 -4.28 10.70
C ALA A 140 -8.45 -3.79 10.29
N ALA A 141 -7.39 -4.26 10.96
CA ALA A 141 -6.02 -3.91 10.67
C ALA A 141 -5.59 -4.33 9.25
N ALA A 142 -6.01 -5.52 8.80
CA ALA A 142 -5.71 -6.00 7.45
C ALA A 142 -6.32 -5.10 6.38
N GLN A 143 -7.60 -4.78 6.52
CA GLN A 143 -8.29 -3.93 5.55
C GLN A 143 -7.75 -2.50 5.55
N LEU A 144 -7.42 -1.94 6.73
CA LEU A 144 -6.81 -0.63 6.83
C LEU A 144 -5.40 -0.59 6.23
N ALA A 145 -4.59 -1.66 6.39
CA ALA A 145 -3.28 -1.77 5.77
C ALA A 145 -3.39 -1.82 4.23
N ILE A 146 -4.35 -2.55 3.68
CA ILE A 146 -4.62 -2.58 2.24
C ILE A 146 -5.05 -1.18 1.77
N ALA A 147 -6.02 -0.55 2.45
CA ALA A 147 -6.50 0.78 2.12
C ALA A 147 -5.36 1.83 2.17
N GLY A 148 -4.47 1.74 3.16
CA GLY A 148 -3.29 2.58 3.28
C GLY A 148 -2.34 2.45 2.07
N GLY A 149 -2.13 1.24 1.57
CA GLY A 149 -1.31 1.01 0.38
C GLY A 149 -1.93 1.62 -0.90
N VAL A 150 -3.25 1.48 -1.06
CA VAL A 150 -3.97 2.09 -2.19
C VAL A 150 -3.96 3.61 -2.08
N ALA A 151 -4.15 4.16 -0.88
CA ALA A 151 -4.11 5.59 -0.62
C ALA A 151 -2.74 6.19 -0.93
N TYR A 152 -1.66 5.54 -0.47
CA TYR A 152 -0.30 5.98 -0.72
C TYR A 152 0.06 5.93 -2.21
N SER A 153 -0.30 4.85 -2.91
CA SER A 153 -0.07 4.76 -4.36
C SER A 153 -0.88 5.81 -5.14
N GLY A 154 -2.13 6.06 -4.76
CA GLY A 154 -2.94 7.13 -5.32
C GLY A 154 -2.33 8.52 -5.08
N TRP A 155 -1.79 8.76 -3.88
CA TRP A 155 -1.09 10.00 -3.55
C TRP A 155 0.18 10.18 -4.40
N LEU A 156 0.98 9.12 -4.60
CA LEU A 156 2.17 9.18 -5.46
C LEU A 156 1.83 9.55 -6.90
N LEU A 157 0.77 8.95 -7.45
CA LEU A 157 0.33 9.21 -8.83
C LEU A 157 -0.23 10.64 -8.98
N LYS A 158 -1.05 11.09 -8.02
CA LYS A 158 -1.64 12.44 -8.02
C LYS A 158 -0.58 13.54 -7.92
N ASN A 159 0.46 13.33 -7.11
CA ASN A 159 1.53 14.31 -6.90
C ASN A 159 2.78 14.04 -7.77
N SER A 160 2.64 13.25 -8.83
CA SER A 160 3.75 12.79 -9.67
C SER A 160 4.59 13.94 -10.24
N GLY A 161 3.95 15.02 -10.71
CA GLY A 161 4.64 16.19 -11.27
C GLY A 161 5.58 16.87 -10.28
N GLU A 162 5.08 17.23 -9.10
CA GLU A 162 5.87 17.88 -8.04
C GLU A 162 6.97 16.95 -7.51
N LEU A 163 6.67 15.66 -7.34
CA LEU A 163 7.66 14.70 -6.88
C LEU A 163 8.80 14.52 -7.89
N TYR A 164 8.48 14.55 -9.18
CA TYR A 164 9.45 14.46 -10.26
C TYR A 164 10.28 15.75 -10.39
N SER A 165 9.68 16.94 -10.29
CA SER A 165 10.42 18.21 -10.33
C SER A 165 11.44 18.30 -9.18
N ARG A 166 11.05 17.98 -7.94
CA ARG A 166 11.97 17.91 -6.79
C ARG A 166 13.06 16.85 -6.94
N TRP A 167 12.81 15.78 -7.70
CA TRP A 167 13.82 14.78 -8.01
C TRP A 167 14.83 15.33 -9.03
N LEU A 168 14.36 16.06 -10.04
CA LEU A 168 15.21 16.74 -11.02
C LEU A 168 16.07 17.82 -10.36
N GLU A 169 15.49 18.68 -9.52
CA GLU A 169 16.22 19.76 -8.82
C GLU A 169 17.43 19.20 -8.04
N ARG A 170 17.23 18.12 -7.27
CA ARG A 170 18.28 17.45 -6.49
C ARG A 170 19.35 16.73 -7.33
N ARG A 171 19.17 16.64 -8.64
CA ARG A 171 20.07 15.91 -9.55
C ARG A 171 20.68 16.81 -10.63
N ILE A 172 20.06 17.95 -10.91
CA ILE A 172 20.50 18.94 -11.90
C ILE A 172 21.33 20.03 -11.24
N GLN A 173 21.07 20.38 -9.98
CA GLN A 173 22.00 21.23 -9.22
C GLN A 173 23.13 20.36 -8.62
N PRO A 174 24.40 20.57 -9.03
CA PRO A 174 25.55 19.86 -8.48
C PRO A 174 25.84 20.24 -7.03
#